data_AF-A0A8D4VQ11-F1
#
_entry.id   AF-A0A8D4VQ11-F1
#
_cell.length_a   1.000
_cell.length_b   1.000
_cell.length_c   1.000
_cell.angle_alpha   90.00
_cell.angle_beta   90.00
_cell.angle_gamma   90.00
#
_symmetry.space_group_name_H-M   'P 1'
#
loop_
_entity.id
_entity.type
_entity.pdbx_description
1 polymer ?
#
loop_
_entity_poly.entity_id
_entity_poly.type
_entity_poly.pdbx_seq_one_letter_code
_entity_poly.pdbx_strand_id
1 'polypeptide(L)'
;MSRPVWIALLAASWLGVADAETIGLRFVVSDRLAQSAAQRGATEAKLAGYTEQLNAYLHDSQVELAAEIVQIEFAPIANRDALAVLADMEGERGGFEALFAKADEFGADYTFAVLDDLMLHGKRGCGRGYAVNKTVAEIADTRRAFAVLDIACGAHTLAHELGHLLGLNHGALVDACLPGKGHSTALTPYANGYAQGVCDKQPQPGEFGTIMVGGFMQEINGDGHSSLPLFSNPRLRDPRCGSQGVCGDAASADAARAMNEHRRYYAAHEEPDAHALRYGNRGLAQCLADRYRGKEIDELEELRCPAMGIESLAGLERLTALKRIDLSANPIVDAAPLLALDASRVEWIDVSGARIDAASWSELQRRFEGKLKPP
;
A
#
# COMPACT_ATOMS: atom_id res chain seq x y z
N MET A 1 -54.75 1.11 14.83
CA MET A 1 -54.20 -0.02 14.05
C MET A 1 -53.14 0.56 13.12
N SER A 2 -51.89 0.48 13.52
CA SER A 2 -50.75 1.05 12.79
C SER A 2 -49.61 0.04 12.93
N ARG A 3 -49.25 -0.63 11.83
CA ARG A 3 -48.16 -1.61 11.77
C ARG A 3 -46.83 -0.87 11.63
N PRO A 4 -45.77 -1.25 12.36
CA PRO A 4 -44.44 -0.71 12.11
C PRO A 4 -43.87 -1.33 10.83
N VAL A 5 -43.33 -0.47 9.97
CA VAL A 5 -42.54 -0.85 8.80
C VAL A 5 -41.15 -1.24 9.30
N TRP A 6 -40.77 -2.50 9.09
CA TRP A 6 -39.42 -2.98 9.33
C TRP A 6 -38.57 -2.65 8.11
N ILE A 7 -37.61 -1.74 8.27
CA ILE A 7 -36.54 -1.52 7.28
C ILE A 7 -35.56 -2.67 7.45
N ALA A 8 -35.58 -3.62 6.53
CA ALA A 8 -34.55 -4.66 6.42
C ALA A 8 -33.26 -4.00 5.89
N LEU A 9 -32.25 -3.90 6.75
CA LEU A 9 -30.87 -3.66 6.33
C LEU A 9 -30.43 -4.90 5.53
N LEU A 10 -30.36 -4.76 4.21
CA LEU A 10 -29.70 -5.71 3.34
C LEU A 10 -28.20 -5.69 3.68
N ALA A 11 -27.74 -6.70 4.41
CA ALA A 11 -26.33 -7.04 4.46
C ALA A 11 -25.91 -7.39 3.04
N ALA A 12 -25.07 -6.54 2.43
CA ALA A 12 -24.39 -6.88 1.19
C ALA A 12 -23.48 -8.08 1.48
N SER A 13 -23.94 -9.27 1.12
CA SER A 13 -23.14 -10.48 1.10
C SER A 13 -22.10 -10.34 -0.02
N TRP A 14 -20.91 -9.88 0.34
CA TRP A 14 -19.72 -9.97 -0.51
C TRP A 14 -19.36 -11.44 -0.66
N LEU A 15 -19.82 -12.04 -1.74
CA LEU A 15 -19.42 -13.38 -2.14
C LEU A 15 -18.01 -13.30 -2.75
N GLY A 16 -17.02 -13.80 -2.01
CA GLY A 16 -15.78 -14.38 -2.50
C GLY A 16 -15.00 -13.57 -3.54
N VAL A 17 -14.31 -12.52 -3.09
CA VAL A 17 -13.06 -12.11 -3.73
C VAL A 17 -11.95 -12.86 -2.97
N ALA A 18 -10.98 -13.43 -3.68
CA ALA A 18 -9.74 -13.86 -3.02
C ALA A 18 -9.20 -12.69 -2.19
N ASP A 19 -8.70 -12.95 -0.98
CA ASP A 19 -8.16 -11.89 -0.14
C ASP A 19 -7.02 -11.21 -0.90
N ALA A 20 -7.19 -9.94 -1.24
CA ALA A 20 -6.16 -9.16 -1.91
C ALA A 20 -4.99 -9.01 -0.92
N GLU A 21 -3.75 -9.21 -1.37
CA GLU A 21 -2.60 -8.93 -0.51
C GLU A 21 -2.48 -7.41 -0.35
N THR A 22 -2.25 -6.95 0.88
CA THR A 22 -2.11 -5.52 1.17
C THR A 22 -0.64 -5.14 1.22
N ILE A 23 -0.24 -4.16 0.41
CA ILE A 23 1.12 -3.61 0.42
C ILE A 23 1.17 -2.31 1.24
N GLY A 24 2.18 -2.18 2.09
CA GLY A 24 2.46 -1.00 2.88
C GLY A 24 3.22 0.07 2.10
N LEU A 25 2.63 1.26 1.98
CA LEU A 25 3.25 2.42 1.35
C LEU A 25 3.74 3.42 2.40
N ARG A 26 5.02 3.75 2.32
CA ARG A 26 5.61 4.85 3.08
C ARG A 26 5.96 6.01 2.18
N PHE A 27 5.64 7.23 2.61
CA PHE A 27 6.01 8.46 1.92
C PHE A 27 7.00 9.27 2.74
N VAL A 28 8.16 9.60 2.17
CA VAL A 28 9.10 10.57 2.73
C VAL A 28 9.01 11.85 1.90
N VAL A 29 8.41 12.87 2.48
CA VAL A 29 7.95 14.08 1.79
C VAL A 29 8.89 15.25 2.08
N SER A 30 9.27 16.01 1.06
CA SER A 30 10.08 17.21 1.26
C SER A 30 9.37 18.23 2.16
N ASP A 31 10.06 18.78 3.16
CA ASP A 31 9.56 19.84 4.05
C ASP A 31 9.05 21.09 3.30
N ARG A 32 9.48 21.28 2.05
CA ARG A 32 8.97 22.34 1.17
C ARG A 32 7.48 22.21 0.85
N LEU A 33 6.93 21.01 0.96
CA LEU A 33 5.50 20.72 0.82
C LEU A 33 4.73 20.85 2.14
N ALA A 34 5.39 21.27 3.23
CA ALA A 34 4.84 21.37 4.57
C ALA A 34 5.30 22.61 5.35
N GLN A 35 5.52 23.74 4.66
CA GLN A 35 5.96 25.00 5.31
C GLN A 35 4.92 25.60 6.28
N SER A 36 3.70 25.07 6.28
CA SER A 36 2.62 25.40 7.22
C SER A 36 1.77 24.17 7.51
N ALA A 37 1.06 24.18 8.64
CA ALA A 37 0.14 23.09 9.00
C ALA A 37 -0.94 22.85 7.92
N ALA A 38 -1.41 23.92 7.27
CA ALA A 38 -2.36 23.83 6.16
C ALA A 38 -1.76 23.14 4.93
N GLN A 39 -0.53 23.49 4.54
CA GLN A 39 0.16 22.81 3.43
C GLN A 39 0.45 21.35 3.77
N ARG A 40 0.89 21.07 5.00
CA ARG A 40 1.13 19.70 5.46
C ARG A 40 -0.14 18.84 5.34
N GLY A 41 -1.26 19.31 5.89
CA GLY A 41 -2.54 18.61 5.80
C GLY A 41 -3.06 18.45 4.37
N ALA A 42 -2.83 19.45 3.51
CA ALA A 42 -3.18 19.35 2.08
C ALA A 42 -2.32 18.29 1.36
N THR A 43 -1.02 18.21 1.67
CA THR A 43 -0.13 17.19 1.11
C THR A 43 -0.49 15.79 1.59
N GLU A 44 -0.78 15.61 2.88
CA GLU A 44 -1.24 14.34 3.45
C GLU A 44 -2.56 13.89 2.78
N ALA A 45 -3.54 14.79 2.64
CA ALA A 45 -4.81 14.49 1.95
C ALA A 45 -4.60 14.14 0.48
N LYS A 46 -3.64 14.78 -0.19
CA LYS A 46 -3.32 14.48 -1.58
C LYS A 46 -2.73 13.09 -1.75
N LEU A 47 -1.82 12.69 -0.86
CA LEU A 47 -1.24 11.34 -0.86
C LEU A 47 -2.29 10.27 -0.54
N ALA A 48 -3.20 10.53 0.41
CA ALA A 48 -4.34 9.66 0.66
C ALA A 48 -5.21 9.47 -0.60
N GLY A 49 -5.50 10.57 -1.31
CA GLY A 49 -6.21 10.50 -2.59
C GLY A 49 -5.44 9.80 -3.70
N TYR A 50 -4.09 9.78 -3.64
CA TYR A 50 -3.28 9.01 -4.59
C TYR A 50 -3.37 7.52 -4.32
N THR A 51 -3.31 7.11 -3.06
CA THR A 51 -3.46 5.71 -2.66
C THR A 51 -4.87 5.19 -2.97
N GLU A 52 -5.91 5.98 -2.76
CA GLU A 52 -7.28 5.62 -3.15
C GLU A 52 -7.41 5.38 -4.66
N GLN A 53 -6.86 6.29 -5.47
CA GLN A 53 -6.84 6.13 -6.92
C GLN A 53 -5.98 4.94 -7.37
N LEU A 54 -4.83 4.70 -6.74
CA LEU A 54 -4.02 3.51 -7.00
C LEU A 54 -4.83 2.23 -6.75
N ASN A 55 -5.56 2.15 -5.64
CA ASN A 55 -6.44 1.02 -5.35
C ASN A 55 -7.55 0.86 -6.39
N ALA A 56 -8.14 1.96 -6.87
CA ALA A 56 -9.08 1.91 -7.98
C ALA A 56 -8.42 1.36 -9.26
N TYR A 57 -7.19 1.78 -9.57
CA TYR A 57 -6.46 1.28 -10.75
C TYR A 57 -6.16 -0.22 -10.64
N LEU A 58 -5.73 -0.69 -9.47
CA LEU A 58 -5.50 -2.11 -9.20
C LEU A 58 -6.80 -2.91 -9.36
N HIS A 59 -7.88 -2.44 -8.72
CA HIS A 59 -9.19 -3.07 -8.77
C HIS A 59 -9.76 -3.15 -10.20
N ASP A 60 -9.80 -2.01 -10.91
CA ASP A 60 -10.31 -1.92 -12.27
C ASP A 60 -9.47 -2.74 -13.25
N SER A 61 -8.20 -2.99 -12.91
CA SER A 61 -7.30 -3.85 -13.67
C SER A 61 -7.44 -5.35 -13.36
N GLN A 62 -8.31 -5.72 -12.41
CA GLN A 62 -8.46 -7.07 -11.84
C GLN A 62 -7.17 -7.59 -11.18
N VAL A 63 -6.47 -6.71 -10.48
CA VAL A 63 -5.29 -7.04 -9.67
C VAL A 63 -5.71 -7.33 -8.23
N GLU A 64 -5.22 -8.42 -7.67
CA GLU A 64 -5.51 -8.89 -6.30
C GLU A 64 -4.50 -8.31 -5.30
N LEU A 65 -4.26 -7.00 -5.41
CA LEU A 65 -3.44 -6.20 -4.49
C LEU A 65 -4.24 -5.00 -4.03
N ALA A 66 -4.04 -4.62 -2.78
CA ALA A 66 -4.47 -3.35 -2.21
C ALA A 66 -3.25 -2.63 -1.61
N ALA A 67 -3.29 -1.32 -1.55
CA ALA A 67 -2.24 -0.49 -0.97
C ALA A 67 -2.79 0.30 0.22
N GLU A 68 -2.02 0.35 1.31
CA GLU A 68 -2.32 1.19 2.47
C GLU A 68 -1.17 2.14 2.78
N ILE A 69 -1.47 3.31 3.34
CA ILE A 69 -0.42 4.21 3.83
C ILE A 69 -0.06 3.79 5.25
N VAL A 70 1.17 3.32 5.44
CA VAL A 70 1.68 2.95 6.77
C VAL A 70 2.38 4.12 7.46
N GLN A 71 3.02 5.01 6.68
CA GLN A 71 3.64 6.21 7.24
C GLN A 71 3.75 7.35 6.22
N ILE A 72 3.59 8.58 6.71
CA ILE A 72 4.01 9.81 6.04
C ILE A 72 5.00 10.54 6.95
N GLU A 73 6.24 10.68 6.49
CA GLU A 73 7.29 11.45 7.15
C GLU A 73 7.60 12.70 6.33
N PHE A 74 7.87 13.82 6.99
CA PHE A 74 8.35 15.03 6.32
C PHE A 74 9.81 15.25 6.70
N ALA A 75 10.65 15.49 5.69
CA ALA A 75 12.09 15.51 5.83
C ALA A 75 12.76 16.59 4.97
N PRO A 76 13.97 17.06 5.35
CA PRO A 76 14.67 18.13 4.66
C PRO A 76 15.37 17.65 3.38
N ILE A 77 14.59 17.19 2.39
CA ILE A 77 15.10 16.75 1.09
C ILE A 77 15.50 17.98 0.25
N ALA A 78 16.80 18.14 0.00
CA ALA A 78 17.35 19.28 -0.74
C ALA A 78 17.47 19.02 -2.25
N ASN A 79 17.83 17.80 -2.65
CA ASN A 79 18.03 17.44 -4.05
C ASN A 79 16.69 17.35 -4.80
N ARG A 80 16.69 17.80 -6.07
CA ARG A 80 15.54 17.67 -6.98
C ARG A 80 15.84 16.80 -8.20
N ASP A 81 17.09 16.40 -8.40
CA ASP A 81 17.44 15.47 -9.47
C ASP A 81 17.10 14.05 -9.02
N ALA A 82 16.32 13.33 -9.83
CA ALA A 82 15.82 12.01 -9.47
C ALA A 82 16.93 11.00 -9.17
N LEU A 83 18.05 11.04 -9.90
CA LEU A 83 19.18 10.11 -9.65
C LEU A 83 19.90 10.47 -8.35
N ALA A 84 20.09 11.76 -8.07
CA ALA A 84 20.68 12.20 -6.82
C ALA A 84 19.80 11.82 -5.61
N VAL A 85 18.48 12.02 -5.71
CA VAL A 85 17.53 11.64 -4.64
C VAL A 85 17.54 10.14 -4.41
N LEU A 86 17.48 9.32 -5.46
CA LEU A 86 17.55 7.85 -5.33
C LEU A 86 18.89 7.41 -4.71
N ALA A 87 20.01 8.03 -5.06
CA ALA A 87 21.30 7.75 -4.46
C ALA A 87 21.36 8.14 -2.97
N ASP A 88 20.66 9.21 -2.58
CA ASP A 88 20.55 9.64 -1.19
C ASP A 88 19.64 8.71 -0.36
N MET A 89 18.56 8.21 -0.96
CA MET A 89 17.72 7.14 -0.38
C MET A 89 18.52 5.86 -0.16
N GLU A 90 19.22 5.38 -1.19
CA GLU A 90 20.07 4.18 -1.13
C GLU A 90 21.13 4.27 -0.03
N GLY A 91 21.71 5.45 0.15
CA GLY A 91 22.73 5.70 1.16
C GLY A 91 22.24 6.31 2.47
N GLU A 92 20.93 6.33 2.71
CA GLU A 92 20.26 6.79 3.94
C GLU A 92 20.76 8.16 4.45
N ARG A 93 20.83 9.15 3.56
CA ARG A 93 21.36 10.49 3.84
C ARG A 93 20.49 11.58 3.22
N GLY A 94 20.65 12.83 3.65
CA GLY A 94 19.99 13.97 2.99
C GLY A 94 18.49 14.02 3.24
N GLY A 95 18.06 13.66 4.45
CA GLY A 95 16.65 13.55 4.85
C GLY A 95 16.10 12.13 4.78
N PHE A 96 16.93 11.13 4.49
CA PHE A 96 16.57 9.71 4.42
C PHE A 96 17.27 8.89 5.51
N GLU A 97 17.62 9.49 6.64
CA GLU A 97 18.30 8.79 7.74
C GLU A 97 17.42 7.65 8.29
N ALA A 98 18.03 6.46 8.39
CA ALA A 98 17.37 5.21 8.80
C ALA A 98 16.16 4.83 7.91
N LEU A 99 16.23 5.13 6.61
CA LEU A 99 15.16 4.85 5.64
C LEU A 99 14.65 3.41 5.74
N PHE A 100 15.56 2.44 5.77
CA PHE A 100 15.23 1.01 5.69
C PHE A 100 14.80 0.47 7.05
N ALA A 101 15.49 0.86 8.13
CA ALA A 101 15.08 0.48 9.49
C ALA A 101 13.70 1.05 9.87
N LYS A 102 13.32 2.22 9.33
CA LYS A 102 11.95 2.73 9.46
C LYS A 102 10.97 2.00 8.53
N ALA A 103 11.40 1.55 7.35
CA ALA A 103 10.52 0.76 6.50
C ALA A 103 10.12 -0.54 7.22
N ASP A 104 11.12 -1.23 7.79
CA ASP A 104 10.97 -2.35 8.72
C ASP A 104 10.02 -2.02 9.89
N GLU A 105 10.35 -1.01 10.70
CA GLU A 105 9.54 -0.58 11.87
C GLU A 105 8.05 -0.35 11.52
N PHE A 106 7.76 0.27 10.38
CA PHE A 106 6.38 0.63 10.01
C PHE A 106 5.72 -0.39 9.07
N GLY A 107 6.38 -1.48 8.68
CA GLY A 107 5.85 -2.48 7.74
C GLY A 107 5.63 -1.90 6.34
N ALA A 108 6.58 -1.11 5.85
CA ALA A 108 6.51 -0.47 4.55
C ALA A 108 7.19 -1.31 3.47
N ASP A 109 6.39 -2.02 2.67
CA ASP A 109 6.86 -2.77 1.52
C ASP A 109 7.52 -1.88 0.45
N TYR A 110 6.99 -0.66 0.26
CA TYR A 110 7.50 0.30 -0.71
C TYR A 110 7.61 1.71 -0.13
N THR A 111 8.76 2.36 -0.38
CA THR A 111 9.00 3.74 0.08
C THR A 111 9.12 4.72 -1.09
N PHE A 112 8.36 5.82 -1.03
CA PHE A 112 8.36 6.87 -2.05
C PHE A 112 8.88 8.18 -1.48
N ALA A 113 9.97 8.71 -2.05
CA ALA A 113 10.33 10.10 -1.86
C ALA A 113 9.39 11.00 -2.66
N VAL A 114 8.82 12.03 -2.02
CA VAL A 114 7.84 12.93 -2.65
C VAL A 114 8.32 14.37 -2.55
N LEU A 115 8.46 15.03 -3.70
CA LEU A 115 8.98 16.39 -3.78
C LEU A 115 8.23 17.23 -4.83
N ASP A 116 8.54 18.52 -4.89
CA ASP A 116 8.10 19.42 -5.95
C ASP A 116 9.24 19.72 -6.94
N ASP A 117 8.86 19.91 -8.21
CA ASP A 117 9.77 20.25 -9.30
C ASP A 117 10.87 19.20 -9.50
N LEU A 118 10.48 17.92 -9.56
CA LEU A 118 11.39 16.81 -9.83
C LEU A 118 12.03 16.98 -11.20
N MET A 119 13.35 16.78 -11.24
CA MET A 119 14.15 16.88 -12.43
C MET A 119 14.63 15.50 -12.87
N LEU A 120 14.41 15.19 -14.14
CA LEU A 120 14.83 13.98 -14.83
C LEU A 120 15.66 14.40 -16.04
N HIS A 121 16.94 14.08 -16.04
CA HIS A 121 17.88 14.42 -17.12
C HIS A 121 17.87 15.93 -17.47
N GLY A 122 17.78 16.79 -16.45
CA GLY A 122 17.78 18.25 -16.61
C GLY A 122 16.45 18.86 -17.08
N LYS A 123 15.36 18.10 -17.12
CA LYS A 123 14.00 18.60 -17.41
C LYS A 123 13.03 18.22 -16.30
N ARG A 124 11.92 18.94 -16.18
CA ARG A 124 10.83 18.51 -15.28
C ARG A 124 10.35 17.11 -15.69
N GLY A 125 10.18 16.23 -14.72
CA GLY A 125 9.56 14.93 -14.93
C GLY A 125 8.77 14.49 -13.72
N CYS A 126 8.16 13.31 -13.80
CA CYS A 126 7.13 12.91 -12.86
C CYS A 126 7.57 11.89 -11.81
N GLY A 127 8.41 10.94 -12.19
CA GLY A 127 8.85 9.91 -11.27
C GLY A 127 10.03 9.12 -11.79
N ARG A 128 10.61 8.32 -10.89
CA ARG A 128 11.60 7.30 -11.21
C ARG A 128 11.68 6.24 -10.12
N GLY A 129 11.45 4.99 -10.48
CA GLY A 129 11.79 3.83 -9.68
C GLY A 129 13.31 3.67 -9.55
N TYR A 130 13.76 3.18 -8.39
CA TYR A 130 15.17 2.82 -8.19
C TYR A 130 15.63 1.80 -9.24
N ALA A 131 14.80 0.81 -9.52
CA ALA A 131 15.04 -0.21 -10.52
C ALA A 131 13.75 -0.71 -11.16
N VAL A 132 13.92 -1.47 -12.23
CA VAL A 132 12.92 -2.44 -12.69
C VAL A 132 13.35 -3.78 -12.15
N ASN A 133 12.60 -4.31 -11.19
CA ASN A 133 12.95 -5.57 -10.55
C ASN A 133 12.65 -6.75 -11.47
N LYS A 134 13.54 -7.75 -11.48
CA LYS A 134 13.55 -8.82 -12.49
C LYS A 134 13.30 -10.19 -11.89
N THR A 135 13.42 -10.30 -10.58
CA THR A 135 13.25 -11.54 -9.84
C THR A 135 12.45 -11.29 -8.59
N VAL A 136 11.78 -12.33 -8.08
CA VAL A 136 11.07 -12.28 -6.80
C VAL A 136 11.97 -11.79 -5.66
N ALA A 137 13.24 -12.22 -5.63
CA ALA A 137 14.19 -11.79 -4.60
C ALA A 137 14.54 -10.31 -4.68
N GLU A 138 14.57 -9.74 -5.89
CA GLU A 138 14.76 -8.29 -6.04
C GLU A 138 13.51 -7.49 -5.66
N ILE A 139 12.32 -8.05 -5.87
CA ILE A 139 11.06 -7.39 -5.52
C ILE A 139 10.88 -7.33 -4.01
N ALA A 140 11.15 -8.45 -3.33
CA ALA A 140 11.08 -8.57 -1.88
C ALA A 140 12.26 -7.93 -1.12
N ASP A 141 13.18 -7.25 -1.80
CA ASP A 141 14.29 -6.55 -1.18
C ASP A 141 13.92 -5.08 -0.96
N THR A 142 13.71 -4.70 0.30
CA THR A 142 13.39 -3.32 0.71
C THR A 142 14.44 -2.31 0.25
N ARG A 143 15.71 -2.74 0.04
CA ARG A 143 16.77 -1.90 -0.54
C ARG A 143 16.65 -1.71 -2.05
N ARG A 144 15.60 -2.23 -2.66
CA ARG A 144 15.23 -2.04 -4.07
C ARG A 144 13.79 -1.57 -4.23
N ALA A 145 13.01 -1.54 -3.16
CA ALA A 145 11.58 -1.21 -3.16
C ALA A 145 11.32 0.29 -2.90
N PHE A 146 12.04 1.17 -3.59
CA PHE A 146 11.82 2.61 -3.45
C PHE A 146 11.87 3.39 -4.76
N ALA A 147 11.19 4.52 -4.78
CA ALA A 147 11.07 5.41 -5.92
C ALA A 147 11.00 6.88 -5.49
N VAL A 148 11.14 7.79 -6.45
CA VAL A 148 10.92 9.23 -6.25
C VAL A 148 9.80 9.72 -7.16
N LEU A 149 8.94 10.61 -6.64
CA LEU A 149 7.77 11.17 -7.30
C LEU A 149 7.74 12.70 -7.18
N ASP A 150 7.27 13.36 -8.24
CA ASP A 150 6.79 14.74 -8.17
C ASP A 150 5.33 14.74 -7.69
N ILE A 151 5.05 15.47 -6.61
CA ILE A 151 3.72 15.57 -6.03
C ILE A 151 2.69 16.11 -7.04
N ALA A 152 3.08 16.82 -8.09
CA ALA A 152 2.16 17.35 -9.10
C ALA A 152 1.64 16.27 -10.07
N CYS A 153 2.33 15.13 -10.21
CA CYS A 153 2.07 14.17 -11.27
C CYS A 153 1.06 13.05 -10.97
N GLY A 154 0.43 13.06 -9.78
CA GLY A 154 -0.76 12.26 -9.54
C GLY A 154 -0.51 10.78 -9.23
N ALA A 155 -1.62 10.08 -8.95
CA ALA A 155 -1.65 8.65 -8.66
C ALA A 155 -1.17 7.77 -9.81
N HIS A 156 -1.33 8.23 -11.07
CA HIS A 156 -0.90 7.46 -12.24
C HIS A 156 0.63 7.27 -12.24
N THR A 157 1.38 8.31 -11.85
CA THR A 157 2.84 8.20 -11.70
C THR A 157 3.20 7.28 -10.55
N LEU A 158 2.52 7.37 -9.40
CA LEU A 158 2.71 6.44 -8.29
C LEU A 158 2.53 4.98 -8.75
N ALA A 159 1.43 4.69 -9.48
CA ALA A 159 1.15 3.37 -10.01
C ALA A 159 2.19 2.89 -11.03
N HIS A 160 2.67 3.79 -11.90
CA HIS A 160 3.71 3.50 -12.88
C HIS A 160 5.05 3.12 -12.22
N GLU A 161 5.52 3.95 -11.30
CA GLU A 161 6.79 3.67 -10.62
C GLU A 161 6.69 2.45 -9.71
N LEU A 162 5.57 2.29 -8.99
CA LEU A 162 5.28 1.05 -8.24
C LEU A 162 5.33 -0.16 -9.18
N GLY A 163 4.74 -0.07 -10.37
CA GLY A 163 4.79 -1.15 -11.36
C GLY A 163 6.20 -1.57 -11.73
N HIS A 164 7.17 -0.66 -11.83
CA HIS A 164 8.57 -1.03 -12.03
C HIS A 164 9.17 -1.79 -10.84
N LEU A 165 8.83 -1.40 -9.62
CA LEU A 165 9.25 -2.10 -8.41
C LEU A 165 8.63 -3.50 -8.33
N LEU A 166 7.41 -3.67 -8.83
CA LEU A 166 6.71 -4.96 -8.99
C LEU A 166 7.21 -5.78 -10.19
N GLY A 167 8.17 -5.25 -10.95
CA GLY A 167 8.83 -5.92 -12.07
C GLY A 167 8.13 -5.83 -13.42
N LEU A 168 7.32 -4.79 -13.62
CA LEU A 168 6.67 -4.47 -14.87
C LEU A 168 7.55 -3.56 -15.75
N ASN A 169 7.53 -3.83 -17.05
CA ASN A 169 8.19 -3.04 -18.10
C ASN A 169 7.20 -2.11 -18.82
N HIS A 170 7.71 -1.16 -19.61
CA HIS A 170 6.84 -0.30 -20.42
C HIS A 170 6.19 -1.05 -21.59
N GLY A 171 6.91 -2.00 -22.18
CA GLY A 171 6.41 -2.90 -23.22
C GLY A 171 6.92 -2.64 -24.63
N ALA A 172 6.54 -3.53 -25.54
CA ALA A 172 7.16 -3.66 -26.85
C ALA A 172 6.94 -2.46 -27.77
N LEU A 173 5.76 -1.82 -27.73
CA LEU A 173 5.51 -0.65 -28.57
C LEU A 173 6.37 0.55 -28.15
N VAL A 174 6.60 0.73 -26.85
CA VAL A 174 7.52 1.76 -26.35
C VAL A 174 8.93 1.50 -26.87
N ASP A 175 9.40 0.25 -26.82
CA ASP A 175 10.72 -0.11 -27.38
C ASP A 175 10.80 0.11 -28.89
N ALA A 176 9.72 -0.19 -29.62
CA ALA A 176 9.66 0.02 -31.07
C ALA A 176 9.72 1.51 -31.44
N CYS A 177 9.01 2.38 -30.71
CA CYS A 177 9.06 3.82 -30.94
C CYS A 177 10.38 4.43 -30.45
N LEU A 178 10.94 3.91 -29.35
CA LEU A 178 12.14 4.41 -28.71
C LEU A 178 13.02 3.23 -28.25
N PRO A 179 13.94 2.76 -29.11
CA PRO A 179 14.78 1.59 -28.80
C PRO A 179 15.52 1.71 -27.47
N GLY A 180 15.40 0.68 -26.63
CA GLY A 180 15.99 0.61 -25.30
C GLY A 180 15.15 1.26 -24.19
N LYS A 181 14.00 1.87 -24.54
CA LYS A 181 13.08 2.45 -23.56
C LYS A 181 11.95 1.52 -23.17
N GLY A 182 11.70 0.40 -23.84
CA GLY A 182 10.65 -0.54 -23.41
C GLY A 182 10.98 -1.29 -22.11
N HIS A 183 12.26 -1.29 -21.72
CA HIS A 183 12.90 -2.26 -20.82
C HIS A 183 12.84 -3.69 -21.39
N SER A 184 13.90 -4.48 -21.21
CA SER A 184 14.02 -5.81 -21.81
C SER A 184 14.04 -6.95 -20.80
N THR A 185 13.89 -6.65 -19.51
CA THR A 185 14.00 -7.63 -18.42
C THR A 185 12.90 -7.38 -17.39
N ALA A 186 11.70 -7.87 -17.66
CA ALA A 186 10.61 -7.89 -16.69
C ALA A 186 10.67 -9.17 -15.85
N LEU A 187 9.87 -9.23 -14.78
CA LEU A 187 9.70 -10.44 -13.95
C LEU A 187 9.27 -11.66 -14.78
N THR A 188 8.36 -11.44 -15.74
CA THR A 188 7.88 -12.48 -16.67
C THR A 188 7.77 -11.91 -18.09
N PRO A 189 7.77 -12.73 -19.15
CA PRO A 189 7.69 -12.24 -20.53
C PRO A 189 6.46 -11.38 -20.85
N TYR A 190 5.39 -11.51 -20.07
CA TYR A 190 4.13 -10.80 -20.24
C TYR A 190 3.93 -9.65 -19.22
N ALA A 191 4.89 -9.40 -18.32
CA ALA A 191 4.86 -8.32 -17.34
C ALA A 191 5.20 -6.96 -17.98
N ASN A 192 4.38 -6.51 -18.92
CA ASN A 192 4.62 -5.28 -19.67
C ASN A 192 3.35 -4.42 -19.77
N GLY A 193 3.53 -3.12 -19.96
CA GLY A 193 2.49 -2.24 -20.48
C GLY A 193 2.02 -2.63 -21.88
N TYR A 194 0.80 -2.22 -22.19
CA TYR A 194 0.14 -2.39 -23.48
C TYR A 194 -0.24 -1.02 -24.07
N ALA A 195 0.02 -0.83 -25.36
CA ALA A 195 -0.42 0.34 -26.10
C ALA A 195 -0.79 -0.02 -27.53
N GLN A 196 -1.63 0.81 -28.12
CA GLN A 196 -1.95 0.80 -29.54
C GLN A 196 -1.65 2.19 -30.11
N GLY A 197 -0.83 2.23 -31.16
CA GLY A 197 -0.49 3.45 -31.91
C GLY A 197 0.65 3.21 -32.90
N VAL A 198 1.06 4.25 -33.61
CA VAL A 198 1.99 4.13 -34.77
C VAL A 198 3.30 4.92 -34.67
N CYS A 199 3.62 5.51 -33.51
CA CYS A 199 4.86 6.26 -33.27
C CYS A 199 5.06 7.51 -34.15
N ASP A 200 3.99 8.14 -34.62
CA ASP A 200 4.04 9.31 -35.51
C ASP A 200 3.84 10.64 -34.77
N LYS A 201 3.58 10.58 -33.46
CA LYS A 201 3.27 11.74 -32.61
C LYS A 201 2.03 12.52 -33.09
N GLN A 202 1.11 11.86 -33.78
CA GLN A 202 -0.15 12.43 -34.22
C GLN A 202 -1.31 11.66 -33.60
N PRO A 203 -2.14 12.27 -32.74
CA PRO A 203 -3.21 11.53 -32.08
C PRO A 203 -4.22 10.99 -33.09
N GLN A 204 -4.38 9.67 -33.13
CA GLN A 204 -5.41 9.01 -33.92
C GLN A 204 -6.51 8.41 -33.03
N PRO A 205 -7.77 8.35 -33.50
CA PRO A 205 -8.84 7.70 -32.77
C PRO A 205 -8.53 6.24 -32.44
N GLY A 206 -8.69 5.88 -31.16
CA GLY A 206 -8.48 4.51 -30.68
C GLY A 206 -7.04 4.18 -30.29
N GLU A 207 -6.11 5.14 -30.35
CA GLU A 207 -4.79 5.00 -29.75
C GLU A 207 -4.85 5.20 -28.23
N PHE A 208 -4.11 4.38 -27.51
CA PHE A 208 -4.09 4.40 -26.05
C PHE A 208 -2.85 3.71 -25.52
N GLY A 209 -2.56 3.95 -24.23
CA GLY A 209 -1.57 3.19 -23.48
C GLY A 209 -2.08 2.88 -22.07
N THR A 210 -1.74 1.72 -21.54
CA THR A 210 -1.94 1.38 -20.11
C THR A 210 -0.93 2.10 -19.21
N ILE A 211 -1.11 2.04 -17.89
CA ILE A 211 -0.30 2.73 -16.89
C ILE A 211 1.21 2.59 -17.14
N MET A 212 1.68 1.38 -17.44
CA MET A 212 3.10 1.12 -17.64
C MET A 212 3.66 1.71 -18.94
N VAL A 213 2.83 2.15 -19.89
CA VAL A 213 3.30 2.91 -21.05
C VAL A 213 3.70 4.33 -20.62
N GLY A 214 3.01 4.88 -19.62
CA GLY A 214 3.35 6.14 -18.98
C GLY A 214 3.50 7.31 -19.95
N GLY A 215 4.50 8.16 -19.69
CA GLY A 215 4.77 9.37 -20.50
C GLY A 215 5.19 9.08 -21.95
N PHE A 216 5.46 7.83 -22.31
CA PHE A 216 5.84 7.46 -23.68
C PHE A 216 4.68 7.55 -24.67
N MET A 217 3.44 7.73 -24.21
CA MET A 217 2.34 8.11 -25.10
C MET A 217 2.63 9.39 -25.90
N GLN A 218 3.39 10.33 -25.32
CA GLN A 218 3.87 11.52 -26.05
C GLN A 218 4.70 11.18 -27.29
N GLU A 219 5.41 10.05 -27.29
CA GLU A 219 6.23 9.58 -28.40
C GLU A 219 5.46 8.66 -29.33
N ILE A 220 4.46 7.93 -28.82
CA ILE A 220 3.59 7.06 -29.60
C ILE A 220 2.62 7.90 -30.45
N ASN A 221 1.87 8.80 -29.83
CA ASN A 221 0.79 9.54 -30.49
C ASN A 221 0.80 11.06 -30.23
N GLY A 222 1.78 11.59 -29.49
CA GLY A 222 1.89 13.04 -29.32
C GLY A 222 1.03 13.61 -28.19
N ASP A 223 0.36 12.76 -27.43
CA ASP A 223 -0.52 13.14 -26.33
C ASP A 223 -0.23 12.32 -25.06
N GLY A 224 -0.27 12.98 -23.89
CA GLY A 224 -0.19 12.31 -22.59
C GLY A 224 -1.55 11.84 -22.05
N HIS A 225 -2.66 12.38 -22.56
CA HIS A 225 -4.02 12.10 -22.08
C HIS A 225 -4.55 10.74 -22.54
N SER A 226 -3.96 10.16 -23.58
CA SER A 226 -4.28 8.83 -24.09
C SER A 226 -3.77 7.68 -23.18
N SER A 227 -3.13 8.01 -22.04
CA SER A 227 -2.76 7.04 -21.01
C SER A 227 -3.96 6.71 -20.11
N LEU A 228 -4.33 5.44 -20.07
CA LEU A 228 -5.46 4.91 -19.33
C LEU A 228 -5.05 4.53 -17.90
N PRO A 229 -5.96 4.72 -16.91
CA PRO A 229 -5.74 4.32 -15.53
C PRO A 229 -5.94 2.80 -15.31
N LEU A 230 -5.35 1.98 -16.19
CA LEU A 230 -5.44 0.52 -16.17
C LEU A 230 -4.05 -0.08 -16.36
N PHE A 231 -3.71 -1.10 -15.58
CA PHE A 231 -2.65 -2.04 -15.91
C PHE A 231 -3.12 -2.96 -17.04
N SER A 232 -2.17 -3.48 -17.82
CA SER A 232 -2.51 -4.33 -18.96
C SER A 232 -3.14 -5.65 -18.52
N ASN A 233 -4.26 -6.00 -19.15
CA ASN A 233 -4.99 -7.22 -18.89
C ASN A 233 -5.85 -7.59 -20.12
N PRO A 234 -5.55 -8.68 -20.84
CA PRO A 234 -6.28 -9.09 -22.04
C PRO A 234 -7.70 -9.60 -21.76
N ARG A 235 -8.06 -9.82 -20.49
CA ARG A 235 -9.41 -10.22 -20.07
C ARG A 235 -10.34 -9.04 -19.85
N LEU A 236 -9.79 -7.82 -19.69
CA LEU A 236 -10.59 -6.62 -19.57
C LEU A 236 -11.25 -6.26 -20.90
N ARG A 237 -12.48 -5.74 -20.79
CA ARG A 237 -13.23 -5.15 -21.90
C ARG A 237 -13.57 -3.72 -21.53
N ASP A 238 -12.82 -2.77 -22.07
CA ASP A 238 -13.01 -1.34 -21.82
C ASP A 238 -13.07 -0.60 -23.16
N PRO A 239 -14.11 0.21 -23.43
CA PRO A 239 -14.25 0.92 -24.69
C PRO A 239 -13.12 1.93 -24.98
N ARG A 240 -12.32 2.30 -23.98
CA ARG A 240 -11.15 3.16 -24.14
C ARG A 240 -9.96 2.41 -24.74
N CYS A 241 -9.95 1.07 -24.70
CA CYS A 241 -8.86 0.23 -25.19
C CYS A 241 -9.04 -0.14 -26.68
N GLY A 242 -9.05 0.88 -27.54
CA GLY A 242 -9.15 0.72 -28.98
C GLY A 242 -10.46 0.09 -29.46
N SER A 243 -10.52 -0.27 -30.75
CA SER A 243 -11.76 -0.75 -31.39
C SER A 243 -12.26 -2.10 -30.89
N GLN A 244 -11.36 -2.94 -30.36
CA GLN A 244 -11.69 -4.25 -29.79
C GLN A 244 -12.02 -4.16 -28.29
N GLY A 245 -11.72 -3.02 -27.66
CA GLY A 245 -11.87 -2.80 -26.22
C GLY A 245 -10.98 -3.69 -25.36
N VAL A 246 -9.85 -4.19 -25.88
CA VAL A 246 -8.97 -5.12 -25.16
C VAL A 246 -7.73 -4.37 -24.66
N CYS A 247 -7.51 -4.38 -23.35
CA CYS A 247 -6.46 -3.60 -22.70
C CYS A 247 -5.17 -4.40 -22.46
N GLY A 248 -4.83 -5.37 -23.31
CA GLY A 248 -3.65 -6.21 -23.09
C GLY A 248 -3.48 -7.30 -24.14
N ASP A 249 -2.42 -8.08 -23.97
CA ASP A 249 -2.09 -9.25 -24.76
C ASP A 249 -1.60 -10.38 -23.85
N ALA A 250 -2.15 -11.59 -24.00
CA ALA A 250 -1.88 -12.70 -23.08
C ALA A 250 -0.43 -13.21 -23.12
N ALA A 251 0.29 -12.99 -24.22
CA ALA A 251 1.67 -13.45 -24.39
C ALA A 251 2.68 -12.38 -23.98
N SER A 252 2.34 -11.10 -24.15
CA SER A 252 3.31 -10.00 -24.10
C SER A 252 2.91 -8.82 -23.20
N ALA A 253 1.65 -8.67 -22.80
CA ALA A 253 1.20 -7.54 -21.98
C ALA A 253 -0.03 -7.90 -21.12
N ASP A 254 0.23 -8.64 -20.05
CA ASP A 254 -0.73 -9.05 -19.01
C ASP A 254 -0.13 -8.77 -17.62
N ALA A 255 0.05 -7.50 -17.32
CA ALA A 255 0.57 -7.03 -16.04
C ALA A 255 -0.30 -7.51 -14.86
N ALA A 256 -1.63 -7.57 -15.04
CA ALA A 256 -2.53 -8.05 -14.01
C ALA A 256 -2.26 -9.53 -13.64
N ARG A 257 -2.07 -10.39 -14.63
CA ARG A 257 -1.66 -11.78 -14.38
C ARG A 257 -0.30 -11.84 -13.70
N ALA A 258 0.68 -11.06 -14.17
CA ALA A 258 2.02 -11.06 -13.57
C ALA A 258 1.95 -10.71 -12.08
N MET A 259 1.14 -9.70 -11.74
CA MET A 259 0.97 -9.28 -10.37
C MET A 259 0.24 -10.33 -9.51
N ASN A 260 -0.85 -10.90 -10.02
CA ASN A 260 -1.64 -11.87 -9.25
C ASN A 260 -0.89 -13.19 -9.01
N GLU A 261 -0.08 -13.66 -9.98
CA GLU A 261 0.74 -14.86 -9.81
C GLU A 261 1.83 -14.70 -8.74
N HIS A 262 2.23 -13.46 -8.43
CA HIS A 262 3.32 -13.14 -7.50
C HIS A 262 2.89 -12.33 -6.28
N ARG A 263 1.58 -12.09 -6.07
CA ARG A 263 1.04 -11.15 -5.06
C ARG A 263 1.62 -11.31 -3.65
N ARG A 264 1.85 -12.56 -3.23
CA ARG A 264 2.44 -12.90 -1.92
C ARG A 264 3.88 -12.41 -1.71
N TYR A 265 4.58 -12.05 -2.78
CA TYR A 265 5.96 -11.58 -2.75
C TYR A 265 6.06 -10.06 -2.84
N TYR A 266 4.92 -9.37 -2.93
CA TYR A 266 4.87 -7.92 -3.02
C TYR A 266 4.49 -7.27 -1.70
N ALA A 267 3.88 -8.06 -0.81
CA ALA A 267 3.41 -7.68 0.51
C ALA A 267 4.25 -8.42 1.56
N ALA A 268 4.29 -7.86 2.77
CA ALA A 268 5.06 -8.39 3.88
C ALA A 268 6.54 -8.61 3.53
N HIS A 269 7.13 -7.68 2.77
CA HIS A 269 8.59 -7.50 2.76
C HIS A 269 9.08 -7.16 4.17
N GLU A 270 8.28 -6.33 4.85
CA GLU A 270 8.48 -5.86 6.21
C GLU A 270 7.17 -6.05 6.97
N GLU A 271 7.22 -6.68 8.14
CA GLU A 271 6.08 -6.79 9.04
C GLU A 271 6.16 -5.68 10.08
N PRO A 272 5.08 -4.89 10.29
CA PRO A 272 5.19 -3.73 11.16
C PRO A 272 5.52 -4.15 12.59
N ASP A 273 6.33 -3.35 13.27
CA ASP A 273 6.51 -3.48 14.70
C ASP A 273 5.18 -3.23 15.42
N ALA A 274 4.91 -4.04 16.44
CA ALA A 274 3.73 -3.92 17.27
C ALA A 274 3.58 -2.53 17.88
N HIS A 275 4.68 -1.84 18.22
CA HIS A 275 4.60 -0.47 18.75
C HIS A 275 4.32 0.59 17.68
N ALA A 276 4.56 0.31 16.40
CA ALA A 276 4.40 1.25 15.30
C ALA A 276 2.94 1.36 14.83
N LEU A 277 2.10 0.39 15.19
CA LEU A 277 0.67 0.42 14.90
C LEU A 277 -0.07 1.57 15.61
N ARG A 278 -1.23 1.95 15.05
CA ARG A 278 -2.13 2.93 15.65
C ARG A 278 -3.10 2.25 16.61
N TYR A 279 -3.11 2.72 17.86
CA TYR A 279 -4.01 2.23 18.90
C TYR A 279 -5.02 3.29 19.33
N GLY A 280 -6.24 2.88 19.65
CA GLY A 280 -7.32 3.76 20.11
C GLY A 280 -7.13 4.29 21.54
N ASN A 281 -6.13 3.79 22.28
CA ASN A 281 -5.85 4.21 23.65
C ASN A 281 -4.35 4.50 23.84
N ARG A 282 -4.04 5.62 24.49
CA ARG A 282 -2.66 6.05 24.74
C ARG A 282 -1.91 5.13 25.71
N GLY A 283 -2.58 4.56 26.71
CA GLY A 283 -1.99 3.60 27.65
C GLY A 283 -1.56 2.31 26.97
N LEU A 284 -2.38 1.81 26.02
CA LEU A 284 -2.04 0.64 25.21
C LEU A 284 -0.85 0.94 24.28
N ALA A 285 -0.91 2.06 23.55
CA ALA A 285 0.19 2.51 22.70
C ALA A 285 1.51 2.65 23.49
N GLN A 286 1.45 3.29 24.67
CA GLN A 286 2.60 3.47 25.54
C GLN A 286 3.16 2.14 26.03
N CYS A 287 2.28 1.20 26.41
CA CYS A 287 2.71 -0.12 26.85
C CYS A 287 3.53 -0.84 25.76
N LEU A 288 3.06 -0.79 24.52
CA LEU A 288 3.74 -1.39 23.38
C LEU A 288 5.07 -0.71 23.07
N ALA A 289 5.09 0.62 23.04
CA ALA A 289 6.31 1.40 22.82
C ALA A 289 7.39 1.18 23.90
N ASP A 290 7.00 0.95 25.15
CA ASP A 290 7.93 0.77 26.27
C ASP A 290 8.46 -0.66 26.39
N ARG A 291 7.62 -1.67 26.08
CA ARG A 291 7.92 -3.08 26.42
C ARG A 291 8.20 -3.95 25.20
N TYR A 292 7.78 -3.52 24.01
CA TYR A 292 7.73 -4.36 22.81
C TYR A 292 8.29 -3.63 21.58
N ARG A 293 9.28 -2.76 21.78
CA ARG A 293 9.97 -2.09 20.68
C ARG A 293 10.77 -3.10 19.86
N GLY A 294 10.67 -3.05 18.53
CA GLY A 294 11.35 -3.99 17.65
C GLY A 294 10.75 -5.41 17.69
N LYS A 295 9.47 -5.51 18.06
CA LYS A 295 8.73 -6.77 18.02
C LYS A 295 7.63 -6.67 17.00
N GLU A 296 7.79 -7.44 15.93
CA GLU A 296 6.82 -7.57 14.85
C GLU A 296 5.48 -8.12 15.38
N ILE A 297 4.40 -7.75 14.70
CA ILE A 297 3.02 -8.05 15.10
C ILE A 297 2.70 -9.56 15.09
N ASP A 298 3.44 -10.35 14.33
CA ASP A 298 3.30 -11.80 14.18
C ASP A 298 4.32 -12.61 15.02
N GLU A 299 5.26 -11.92 15.68
CA GLU A 299 6.14 -12.49 16.70
C GLU A 299 5.61 -12.27 18.14
N LEU A 300 4.73 -11.30 18.36
CA LEU A 300 4.29 -10.92 19.70
C LEU A 300 3.27 -11.92 20.28
N GLU A 301 3.78 -12.91 21.02
CA GLU A 301 2.93 -13.95 21.63
C GLU A 301 2.35 -13.58 23.01
N GLU A 302 2.99 -12.67 23.76
CA GLU A 302 2.58 -12.30 25.12
C GLU A 302 2.50 -10.78 25.30
N LEU A 303 1.29 -10.28 25.56
CA LEU A 303 1.01 -8.87 25.85
C LEU A 303 0.75 -8.68 27.34
N ARG A 304 1.50 -7.78 28.00
CA ARG A 304 1.38 -7.45 29.42
C ARG A 304 1.30 -5.94 29.61
N CYS A 305 0.07 -5.44 29.75
CA CYS A 305 -0.22 -4.03 29.95
C CYS A 305 -1.13 -3.77 31.17
N PRO A 306 -0.82 -4.32 32.36
CA PRO A 306 -1.68 -4.11 33.52
C PRO A 306 -1.60 -2.67 34.03
N ALA A 307 -2.72 -2.14 34.53
CA ALA A 307 -2.81 -0.83 35.19
C ALA A 307 -2.28 0.36 34.36
N MET A 308 -2.54 0.36 33.05
CA MET A 308 -2.09 1.40 32.10
C MET A 308 -3.18 2.43 31.77
N GLY A 309 -4.36 2.36 32.40
CA GLY A 309 -5.49 3.24 32.10
C GLY A 309 -6.13 2.97 30.74
N ILE A 310 -6.14 1.72 30.31
CA ILE A 310 -6.65 1.31 28.99
C ILE A 310 -8.18 1.26 29.02
N GLU A 311 -8.82 2.07 28.18
CA GLU A 311 -10.29 2.12 28.05
C GLU A 311 -10.80 1.48 26.74
N SER A 312 -9.96 1.49 25.70
CA SER A 312 -10.24 0.94 24.38
C SER A 312 -9.09 0.06 23.93
N LEU A 313 -9.42 -1.07 23.30
CA LEU A 313 -8.45 -2.02 22.73
C LEU A 313 -8.28 -1.87 21.22
N ALA A 314 -8.86 -0.83 20.60
CA ALA A 314 -8.80 -0.69 19.14
C ALA A 314 -7.33 -0.67 18.64
N GLY A 315 -7.05 -1.46 17.61
CA GLY A 315 -5.72 -1.75 17.07
C GLY A 315 -5.11 -3.06 17.58
N LEU A 316 -5.57 -3.62 18.71
CA LEU A 316 -5.07 -4.88 19.26
C LEU A 316 -5.38 -6.07 18.37
N GLU A 317 -6.46 -6.01 17.59
CA GLU A 317 -6.86 -7.03 16.62
C GLU A 317 -5.79 -7.34 15.56
N ARG A 318 -4.82 -6.44 15.35
CA ARG A 318 -3.70 -6.63 14.42
C ARG A 318 -2.56 -7.49 15.00
N LEU A 319 -2.54 -7.75 16.31
CA LEU A 319 -1.53 -8.58 16.97
C LEU A 319 -1.91 -10.06 16.87
N THR A 320 -1.74 -10.63 15.68
CA THR A 320 -2.32 -11.93 15.29
C THR A 320 -1.65 -13.13 15.96
N ALA A 321 -0.45 -12.96 16.53
CA ALA A 321 0.30 -14.01 17.20
C ALA A 321 0.00 -14.18 18.69
N LEU A 322 -0.83 -13.31 19.29
CA LEU A 322 -1.08 -13.31 20.73
C LEU A 322 -1.65 -14.64 21.24
N LYS A 323 -0.98 -15.17 22.27
CA LYS A 323 -1.39 -16.34 23.05
C LYS A 323 -1.82 -15.96 24.47
N ARG A 324 -1.09 -15.04 25.10
CA ARG A 324 -1.28 -14.66 26.51
C ARG A 324 -1.46 -13.16 26.62
N ILE A 325 -2.58 -12.73 27.20
CA ILE A 325 -2.97 -11.32 27.24
C ILE A 325 -3.31 -10.91 28.67
N ASP A 326 -2.45 -10.13 29.31
CA ASP A 326 -2.67 -9.50 30.61
C ASP A 326 -3.03 -8.02 30.44
N LEU A 327 -4.32 -7.73 30.57
CA LEU A 327 -4.89 -6.38 30.54
C LEU A 327 -5.53 -6.02 31.89
N SER A 328 -5.13 -6.69 32.96
CA SER A 328 -5.71 -6.51 34.30
C SER A 328 -5.53 -5.08 34.83
N ALA A 329 -6.42 -4.69 35.75
CA ALA A 329 -6.48 -3.36 36.36
C ALA A 329 -6.62 -2.20 35.35
N ASN A 330 -7.26 -2.43 34.21
CA ASN A 330 -7.59 -1.39 33.23
C ASN A 330 -9.11 -1.20 33.11
N PRO A 331 -9.62 0.04 33.00
CA PRO A 331 -11.04 0.34 32.87
C PRO A 331 -11.59 0.10 31.45
N ILE A 332 -11.32 -1.07 30.85
CA ILE A 332 -11.68 -1.38 29.46
C ILE A 332 -13.20 -1.40 29.32
N VAL A 333 -13.72 -0.59 28.39
CA VAL A 333 -15.16 -0.52 28.08
C VAL A 333 -15.45 -1.29 26.80
N ASP A 334 -14.62 -1.09 25.77
CA ASP A 334 -14.75 -1.75 24.48
C ASP A 334 -13.75 -2.90 24.33
N ALA A 335 -14.28 -4.12 24.35
CA ALA A 335 -13.52 -5.35 24.19
C ALA A 335 -13.76 -6.05 22.84
N ALA A 336 -14.48 -5.42 21.90
CA ALA A 336 -14.73 -5.98 20.58
C ALA A 336 -13.43 -6.39 19.83
N PRO A 337 -12.31 -5.65 19.92
CA PRO A 337 -11.03 -6.06 19.32
C PRO A 337 -10.54 -7.46 19.71
N LEU A 338 -10.83 -7.92 20.94
CA LEU A 338 -10.43 -9.26 21.35
C LEU A 338 -11.15 -10.35 20.54
N LEU A 339 -12.36 -10.10 20.05
CA LEU A 339 -13.13 -11.09 19.29
C LEU A 339 -12.53 -11.40 17.92
N ALA A 340 -11.75 -10.47 17.37
CA ALA A 340 -11.05 -10.64 16.10
C ALA A 340 -9.83 -11.57 16.20
N LEU A 341 -9.32 -11.82 17.41
CA LEU A 341 -8.18 -12.70 17.61
C LEU A 341 -8.54 -14.16 17.30
N ASP A 342 -7.53 -14.92 16.88
CA ASP A 342 -7.66 -16.35 16.66
C ASP A 342 -7.75 -17.10 18.00
N ALA A 343 -8.96 -17.50 18.39
CA ALA A 343 -9.18 -18.26 19.62
C ALA A 343 -8.54 -19.66 19.61
N SER A 344 -8.06 -20.17 18.48
CA SER A 344 -7.27 -21.41 18.46
C SER A 344 -5.86 -21.18 19.02
N ARG A 345 -5.32 -19.95 18.90
CA ARG A 345 -4.01 -19.55 19.40
C ARG A 345 -4.05 -18.98 20.81
N VAL A 346 -5.07 -18.18 21.12
CA VAL A 346 -5.22 -17.59 22.45
C VAL A 346 -5.34 -18.69 23.50
N GLU A 347 -4.51 -18.63 24.54
CA GLU A 347 -4.48 -19.57 25.66
C GLU A 347 -5.06 -18.95 26.92
N TRP A 348 -4.86 -17.64 27.12
CA TRP A 348 -5.24 -16.97 28.36
C TRP A 348 -5.42 -15.46 28.16
N ILE A 349 -6.51 -14.91 28.72
CA ILE A 349 -6.82 -13.48 28.72
C ILE A 349 -7.24 -13.06 30.14
N ASP A 350 -6.64 -12.02 30.68
CA ASP A 350 -7.06 -11.37 31.93
C ASP A 350 -7.50 -9.93 31.69
N VAL A 351 -8.78 -9.69 31.96
CA VAL A 351 -9.42 -8.37 31.88
C VAL A 351 -9.95 -7.93 33.24
N SER A 352 -9.48 -8.52 34.34
CA SER A 352 -9.94 -8.14 35.69
C SER A 352 -9.76 -6.65 35.96
N GLY A 353 -10.78 -5.99 36.50
CA GLY A 353 -10.84 -4.53 36.65
C GLY A 353 -11.45 -3.78 35.46
N ALA A 354 -11.83 -4.49 34.39
CA ALA A 354 -12.52 -3.90 33.24
C ALA A 354 -14.00 -3.59 33.53
N ARG A 355 -14.60 -2.83 32.62
CA ARG A 355 -15.99 -2.35 32.68
C ARG A 355 -16.79 -2.81 31.46
N ILE A 356 -16.51 -4.03 31.01
CA ILE A 356 -17.16 -4.66 29.84
C ILE A 356 -18.62 -4.94 30.21
N ASP A 357 -19.54 -4.57 29.34
CA ASP A 357 -20.97 -4.82 29.55
C ASP A 357 -21.29 -6.33 29.47
N ALA A 358 -22.44 -6.73 30.04
CA ALA A 358 -22.82 -8.13 30.15
C ALA A 358 -22.99 -8.84 28.79
N ALA A 359 -23.42 -8.12 27.75
CA ALA A 359 -23.60 -8.71 26.42
C ALA A 359 -22.23 -8.99 25.77
N SER A 360 -21.34 -8.00 25.78
CA SER A 360 -19.96 -8.14 25.28
C SER A 360 -19.18 -9.21 26.06
N TRP A 361 -19.37 -9.28 27.38
CA TRP A 361 -18.75 -10.32 28.20
C TRP A 361 -19.23 -11.73 27.84
N SER A 362 -20.54 -11.90 27.61
CA SER A 362 -21.10 -13.19 27.22
C SER A 362 -20.56 -13.67 25.86
N GLU A 363 -20.32 -12.74 24.92
CA GLU A 363 -19.71 -13.04 23.63
C GLU A 363 -18.26 -13.53 23.79
N LEU A 364 -17.46 -12.83 24.59
CA LEU A 364 -16.09 -13.23 24.90
C LEU A 364 -16.04 -14.61 25.54
N GLN A 365 -16.91 -14.89 26.50
CA GLN A 365 -16.99 -16.21 27.16
C GLN A 365 -17.26 -17.33 26.16
N ARG A 366 -18.13 -17.09 25.17
CA ARG A 366 -18.41 -18.07 24.11
C ARG A 366 -17.22 -18.25 23.17
N ARG A 367 -16.52 -17.17 22.82
CA ARG A 367 -15.38 -17.21 21.88
C ARG A 367 -14.12 -17.84 22.50
N PHE A 368 -13.85 -17.57 23.77
CA PHE A 368 -12.64 -17.95 24.51
C PHE A 368 -12.96 -18.82 25.73
N GLU A 369 -13.81 -19.83 25.54
CA GLU A 369 -14.28 -20.71 26.62
C GLU A 369 -13.12 -21.27 27.46
N GLY A 370 -13.17 -21.08 28.79
CA GLY A 370 -12.18 -21.55 29.74
C GLY A 370 -10.85 -20.78 29.76
N LYS A 371 -10.70 -19.72 28.95
CA LYS A 371 -9.43 -18.97 28.78
C LYS A 371 -9.45 -17.57 29.42
N LEU A 372 -10.59 -17.13 29.94
CA LEU A 372 -10.79 -15.77 30.44
C LEU A 372 -10.75 -15.69 31.96
N LYS A 373 -10.06 -14.68 32.49
CA LYS A 373 -10.24 -14.19 33.86
C LYS A 373 -11.17 -12.96 33.84
N PRO A 374 -12.26 -12.98 34.65
CA PRO A 374 -13.38 -12.05 34.50
C PRO A 374 -13.05 -10.60 34.90
N PRO A 375 -13.81 -9.62 34.35
CA PRO A 375 -13.72 -8.20 34.66
C PRO A 375 -14.01 -7.85 36.12
#